data_AF-A0A1B9NCX6-F1
#
_entry.id   AF-A0A1B9NCX6-F1
#
_cell.length_a   1.000
_cell.length_b   1.000
_cell.length_c   1.000
_cell.angle_alpha   90.00
_cell.angle_beta   90.00
_cell.angle_gamma   90.00
#
_symmetry.space_group_name_H-M   'P 1'
#
loop_
_entity.id
_entity.type
_entity.pdbx_description
1 polymer ?
#
loop_
_entity_poly.entity_id
_entity_poly.type
_entity_poly.pdbx_seq_one_letter_code
_entity_poly.pdbx_strand_id
1 'polypeptide(L)'
;MATYRNDSDLVFLKQCTNEDLELLISILTVDPKDNTLRFTETLTSDANYKRHYPNHQLYWKSIAAELQTFGANSGMNLLRQGKGVCYREILIDVCNRTNTMLSEPSPFFIEKIEDALLNSLLKQSLENISQKDLKKIAAELGNVNSKVTPSMVMMGIQNFITSSSLISNYLIFSILNNFGFKSGNIMTVMLPRPYPRRYQELVLSICLAINHLWLLFNITGPAYRVTIPACLYIATLRKKYNDAKITNHILKNNIDLKKMMGKNL
;
A
#
# COMPACT_ATOMS: atom_id res chain seq x y z
N MET A 1 6.55 16.12 -19.51
CA MET A 1 7.17 15.08 -18.65
C MET A 1 6.86 15.41 -17.21
N ALA A 2 6.60 14.41 -16.37
CA ALA A 2 6.31 14.61 -14.96
C ALA A 2 7.46 15.33 -14.24
N THR A 3 7.14 16.32 -13.43
CA THR A 3 8.12 17.06 -12.63
C THR A 3 7.85 16.84 -11.15
N TYR A 4 8.86 16.39 -10.41
CA TYR A 4 8.74 16.12 -8.98
C TYR A 4 8.32 17.37 -8.22
N ARG A 5 7.22 17.25 -7.48
CA ARG A 5 6.77 18.25 -6.50
C ARG A 5 7.30 17.83 -5.13
N ASN A 6 7.96 18.76 -4.44
CA ASN A 6 8.46 18.52 -3.08
C ASN A 6 7.32 18.04 -2.19
N ASP A 7 7.53 16.88 -1.57
CA ASP A 7 6.49 16.16 -0.84
C ASP A 7 7.14 15.31 0.25
N SER A 8 7.00 15.77 1.50
CA SER A 8 7.57 15.09 2.67
C SER A 8 7.06 13.67 2.83
N ASP A 9 5.82 13.40 2.41
CA ASP A 9 5.20 12.08 2.55
C ASP A 9 5.80 11.06 1.57
N LEU A 10 6.56 11.50 0.56
CA LEU A 10 7.22 10.62 -0.42
C LEU A 10 8.76 10.59 -0.32
N VAL A 11 9.39 11.44 0.50
CA VAL A 11 10.87 11.51 0.59
C VAL A 11 11.49 10.18 1.02
N PHE A 12 10.77 9.38 1.80
CA PHE A 12 11.26 8.08 2.28
C PHE A 12 11.53 7.08 1.14
N LEU A 13 10.96 7.27 -0.06
CA LEU A 13 11.21 6.42 -1.23
C LEU A 13 12.69 6.34 -1.61
N LYS A 14 13.48 7.38 -1.29
CA LYS A 14 14.94 7.37 -1.47
C LYS A 14 15.68 6.34 -0.61
N GLN A 15 14.99 5.70 0.33
CA GLN A 15 15.52 4.68 1.25
C GLN A 15 14.99 3.28 0.93
N CYS A 16 14.06 3.15 -0.02
CA CYS A 16 13.58 1.88 -0.51
C CYS A 16 14.66 1.21 -1.38
N THR A 17 14.71 -0.12 -1.38
CA THR A 17 15.66 -0.83 -2.27
C THR A 17 15.20 -0.77 -3.73
N ASN A 18 16.03 -1.25 -4.66
CA ASN A 18 15.61 -1.35 -6.06
C ASN A 18 14.41 -2.31 -6.20
N GLU A 19 14.45 -3.44 -5.48
CA GLU A 19 13.38 -4.45 -5.47
C GLU A 19 12.08 -3.92 -4.86
N ASP A 20 12.17 -3.04 -3.86
CA ASP A 20 11.01 -2.34 -3.30
C ASP A 20 10.34 -1.41 -4.31
N LEU A 21 11.13 -0.74 -5.15
CA LEU A 21 10.61 0.24 -6.10
C LEU A 21 10.10 -0.40 -7.39
N GLU A 22 10.57 -1.60 -7.74
CA GLU A 22 10.22 -2.29 -8.99
C GLU A 22 8.70 -2.53 -9.12
N LEU A 23 8.04 -3.01 -8.06
CA LEU A 23 6.58 -3.20 -8.10
C LEU A 23 5.83 -1.88 -8.20
N LEU A 24 6.32 -0.81 -7.55
CA LEU A 24 5.71 0.52 -7.67
C LEU A 24 5.83 1.03 -9.11
N ILE A 25 6.98 0.86 -9.76
CA ILE A 25 7.19 1.21 -11.16
C ILE A 25 6.22 0.41 -12.04
N SER A 26 6.12 -0.91 -11.87
CA SER A 26 5.18 -1.75 -12.62
C SER A 26 3.73 -1.29 -12.46
N ILE A 27 3.31 -0.92 -11.24
CA ILE A 27 1.98 -0.35 -10.98
C ILE A 27 1.74 0.94 -11.76
N LEU A 28 2.75 1.80 -11.86
CA LEU A 28 2.67 3.09 -12.56
C LEU A 28 2.70 2.91 -14.09
N THR A 29 3.50 1.99 -14.62
CA THR A 29 3.82 1.94 -16.06
C THR A 29 3.11 0.83 -16.83
N VAL A 30 2.78 -0.33 -16.23
CA VAL A 30 2.22 -1.50 -16.95
C VAL A 30 0.76 -1.80 -16.60
N ASP A 31 -0.14 -1.82 -17.60
CA ASP A 31 -1.52 -2.25 -17.41
C ASP A 31 -1.58 -3.76 -17.13
N PRO A 32 -2.08 -4.22 -15.96
CA PRO A 32 -2.11 -5.63 -15.63
C PRO A 32 -3.08 -6.45 -16.49
N LYS A 33 -3.99 -5.79 -17.25
CA LYS A 33 -4.96 -6.47 -18.11
C LYS A 33 -4.31 -7.09 -19.35
N ASP A 34 -3.39 -6.36 -19.99
CA ASP A 34 -2.72 -6.77 -21.23
C ASP A 34 -1.19 -6.85 -21.10
N ASN A 35 -0.66 -6.46 -19.95
CA ASN A 35 0.77 -6.43 -19.63
C ASN A 35 1.57 -5.52 -20.57
N THR A 36 0.95 -4.44 -21.05
CA THR A 36 1.57 -3.41 -21.91
C THR A 36 1.77 -2.09 -21.18
N LEU A 37 2.59 -1.20 -21.73
CA LEU A 37 2.78 0.14 -21.17
C LEU A 37 1.47 0.95 -21.23
N ARG A 38 1.15 1.64 -20.14
CA ARG A 38 0.02 2.57 -20.10
C ARG A 38 0.26 3.69 -21.08
N PHE A 39 -0.72 3.98 -21.93
CA PHE A 39 -0.60 5.08 -22.88
C PHE A 39 -0.32 6.45 -22.23
N THR A 40 -0.76 6.66 -20.98
CA THR A 40 -0.63 7.94 -20.27
C THR A 40 0.62 8.06 -19.42
N GLU A 41 1.43 6.99 -19.28
CA GLU A 41 2.63 7.04 -18.44
C GLU A 41 3.76 7.80 -19.15
N THR A 42 4.58 8.53 -18.37
CA THR A 42 5.73 9.27 -18.91
C THR A 42 7.08 8.84 -18.34
N LEU A 43 7.07 7.93 -17.36
CA LEU A 43 8.24 7.51 -16.60
C LEU A 43 9.22 6.72 -17.48
N THR A 44 8.77 5.83 -18.36
CA THR A 44 9.69 5.06 -19.21
C THR A 44 10.40 5.93 -20.25
N SER A 45 9.82 7.10 -20.55
CA SER A 45 10.41 8.11 -21.42
C SER A 45 11.37 9.05 -20.69
N ASP A 46 11.37 9.07 -19.36
CA ASP A 46 12.22 9.91 -18.51
C ASP A 46 13.72 9.66 -18.72
N ALA A 47 14.50 10.75 -18.71
CA ALA A 47 15.94 10.68 -18.90
C ALA A 47 16.66 9.97 -17.75
N ASN A 48 16.21 10.18 -16.50
CA ASN A 48 16.81 9.50 -15.35
C ASN A 48 16.43 8.03 -15.32
N TYR A 49 15.18 7.69 -15.66
CA TYR A 49 14.75 6.30 -15.85
C TYR A 49 15.67 5.59 -16.85
N LYS A 50 15.79 6.12 -18.08
CA LYS A 50 16.62 5.52 -19.15
C LYS A 50 18.09 5.39 -18.75
N ARG A 51 18.63 6.37 -18.03
CA ARG A 51 20.04 6.38 -17.63
C ARG A 51 20.36 5.39 -16.52
N HIS A 52 19.42 5.19 -15.59
CA HIS A 52 19.72 4.51 -14.34
C HIS A 52 19.02 3.16 -14.18
N TYR A 53 18.00 2.81 -14.98
CA TYR A 53 17.36 1.49 -14.92
C TYR A 53 18.40 0.36 -15.06
N PRO A 54 18.39 -0.68 -14.18
CA PRO A 54 17.42 -0.99 -13.13
C PRO A 54 17.77 -0.46 -11.71
N ASN A 55 18.64 0.54 -11.57
CA ASN A 55 18.96 1.18 -10.27
C ASN A 55 17.90 2.23 -9.87
N HIS A 56 16.69 1.76 -9.58
CA HIS A 56 15.49 2.55 -9.24
C HIS A 56 15.71 3.62 -8.17
N GLN A 57 16.56 3.36 -7.18
CA GLN A 57 16.91 4.32 -6.13
C GLN A 57 17.45 5.66 -6.65
N LEU A 58 18.20 5.64 -7.76
CA LEU A 58 18.84 6.83 -8.32
C LEU A 58 17.84 7.81 -8.96
N TYR A 59 16.60 7.36 -9.22
CA TYR A 59 15.56 8.16 -9.84
C TYR A 59 14.23 8.09 -9.08
N TRP A 60 14.25 7.86 -7.77
CA TRP A 60 13.04 7.84 -6.93
C TRP A 60 12.16 9.09 -7.09
N LYS A 61 12.76 10.25 -7.40
CA LYS A 61 12.02 11.49 -7.70
C LYS A 61 11.20 11.38 -8.99
N SER A 62 11.71 10.72 -10.03
CA SER A 62 10.96 10.45 -11.27
C SER A 62 9.78 9.53 -10.98
N ILE A 63 9.98 8.49 -10.15
CA ILE A 63 8.89 7.58 -9.70
C ILE A 63 7.81 8.36 -8.95
N ALA A 64 8.21 9.21 -7.99
CA ALA A 64 7.29 10.05 -7.24
C ALA A 64 6.55 11.06 -8.14
N ALA A 65 7.26 11.69 -9.09
CA ALA A 65 6.66 12.63 -10.03
C ALA A 65 5.56 11.97 -10.87
N GLU A 66 5.81 10.76 -11.37
CA GLU A 66 4.84 10.00 -12.15
C GLU A 66 3.55 9.73 -11.34
N LEU A 67 3.69 9.24 -10.11
CA LEU A 67 2.55 9.08 -9.19
C LEU A 67 1.79 10.38 -8.97
N GLN A 68 2.50 11.47 -8.68
CA GLN A 68 1.90 12.79 -8.45
C GLN A 68 1.09 13.26 -9.66
N THR A 69 1.55 12.97 -10.88
CA THR A 69 0.81 13.32 -12.11
C THR A 69 -0.41 12.44 -12.34
N PHE A 70 -0.38 11.15 -11.95
CA PHE A 70 -1.58 10.29 -12.01
C PHE A 70 -2.68 10.73 -11.04
N GLY A 71 -2.31 11.22 -9.86
CA GLY A 71 -3.27 11.70 -8.87
C GLY A 71 -3.83 13.09 -9.13
N ALA A 72 -3.21 13.87 -10.00
CA ALA A 72 -3.74 15.16 -10.40
C ALA A 72 -4.82 14.97 -11.48
N ASN A 73 -6.01 15.56 -11.27
CA ASN A 73 -7.08 15.57 -12.29
C ASN A 73 -6.49 15.88 -13.67
N SER A 74 -6.72 15.00 -14.65
CA SER A 74 -6.01 14.98 -15.95
C SER A 74 -6.02 16.32 -16.69
N GLY A 75 -7.02 17.18 -16.47
CA GLY A 75 -7.10 18.53 -17.06
C GLY A 75 -6.22 19.61 -16.39
N MET A 76 -5.83 19.44 -15.13
CA MET A 76 -5.06 20.44 -14.36
C MET A 76 -3.54 20.29 -14.50
N ASN A 77 -3.04 19.17 -15.02
CA ASN A 77 -1.61 18.93 -15.20
C ASN A 77 -0.96 19.86 -16.24
N LEU A 78 -1.70 20.23 -17.29
CA LEU A 78 -1.27 21.20 -18.29
C LEU A 78 -1.13 22.61 -17.67
N LEU A 79 -2.05 22.99 -16.80
CA LEU A 79 -2.00 24.26 -16.06
C LEU A 79 -0.88 24.31 -15.01
N ARG A 80 -0.45 23.15 -14.50
CA ARG A 80 0.62 23.01 -13.50
C ARG A 80 1.98 22.64 -14.10
N GLN A 81 2.18 22.83 -15.40
CA GLN A 81 3.46 22.56 -16.09
C GLN A 81 4.00 21.14 -15.85
N GLY A 82 3.12 20.14 -15.77
CA GLY A 82 3.52 18.75 -15.50
C GLY A 82 3.89 18.45 -14.03
N LYS A 83 3.66 19.39 -13.11
CA LYS A 83 3.70 19.11 -11.66
C LYS A 83 2.34 18.55 -11.23
N GLY A 84 2.37 17.37 -10.66
CA GLY A 84 1.22 16.76 -10.03
C GLY A 84 0.85 17.39 -8.69
N VAL A 85 0.04 16.67 -7.92
CA VAL A 85 -0.41 17.05 -6.57
C VAL A 85 0.39 16.31 -5.49
N CYS A 86 0.31 16.73 -4.22
CA CYS A 86 1.01 16.02 -3.14
C CYS A 86 0.32 14.67 -2.85
N TYR A 87 1.08 13.67 -2.38
CA TYR A 87 0.60 12.33 -2.06
C TYR A 87 -0.59 12.32 -1.13
N ARG A 88 -0.62 13.21 -0.14
CA ARG A 88 -1.79 13.38 0.74
C ARG A 88 -3.08 13.69 -0.04
N GLU A 89 -3.01 14.57 -1.04
CA GLU A 89 -4.17 14.90 -1.89
C GLU A 89 -4.60 13.67 -2.71
N ILE A 90 -3.65 12.97 -3.34
CA ILE A 90 -3.90 11.72 -4.07
C ILE A 90 -4.59 10.69 -3.18
N LEU A 91 -4.09 10.51 -1.96
CA LEU A 91 -4.57 9.51 -1.03
C LEU A 91 -5.97 9.87 -0.51
N ILE A 92 -6.25 11.14 -0.24
CA ILE A 92 -7.58 11.61 0.14
C ILE A 92 -8.57 11.39 -1.02
N ASP A 93 -8.20 11.75 -2.24
CA ASP A 93 -9.04 11.52 -3.43
C ASP A 93 -9.36 10.03 -3.63
N VAL A 94 -8.33 9.18 -3.46
CA VAL A 94 -8.48 7.72 -3.49
C VAL A 94 -9.42 7.24 -2.38
N CYS A 95 -9.27 7.74 -1.15
CA CYS A 95 -10.16 7.39 -0.03
C CYS A 95 -11.61 7.81 -0.30
N ASN A 96 -11.84 9.04 -0.77
CA ASN A 96 -13.14 9.57 -1.15
C ASN A 96 -13.78 8.69 -2.24
N ARG A 97 -12.99 8.25 -3.23
CA ARG A 97 -13.45 7.34 -4.28
C ARG A 97 -13.82 5.95 -3.75
N THR A 98 -13.17 5.49 -2.69
CA THR A 98 -13.49 4.22 -2.00
C THR A 98 -14.55 4.36 -0.90
N ASN A 99 -15.36 5.42 -0.92
CA ASN A 99 -16.43 5.69 0.06
C ASN A 99 -15.95 5.81 1.52
N THR A 100 -14.69 6.20 1.73
CA THR A 100 -14.18 6.59 3.04
C THR A 100 -14.37 8.09 3.18
N MET A 101 -15.33 8.53 3.99
CA MET A 101 -15.48 9.97 4.28
C MET A 101 -14.32 10.42 5.17
N LEU A 102 -13.37 11.14 4.58
CA LEU A 102 -12.29 11.82 5.30
C LEU A 102 -12.47 13.33 5.18
N SER A 103 -12.25 14.06 6.27
CA SER A 103 -12.28 15.52 6.27
C SER A 103 -11.09 16.10 5.47
N GLU A 104 -11.28 17.23 4.79
CA GLU A 104 -10.21 17.98 4.12
C GLU A 104 -9.96 19.34 4.79
N PRO A 105 -8.70 19.69 5.16
CA PRO A 105 -7.53 18.82 5.23
C PRO A 105 -7.68 17.80 6.37
N SER A 106 -7.29 16.56 6.11
CA SER A 106 -7.32 15.53 7.15
C SER A 106 -6.27 15.83 8.22
N PRO A 107 -6.63 15.98 9.51
CA PRO A 107 -5.69 16.25 10.59
C PRO A 107 -4.81 15.04 10.92
N PHE A 108 -5.07 13.89 10.30
CA PHE A 108 -4.39 12.64 10.59
C PHE A 108 -2.99 12.56 9.96
N PHE A 109 -2.10 11.82 10.63
CA PHE A 109 -0.83 11.36 10.05
C PHE A 109 -1.10 10.55 8.77
N ILE A 110 -0.17 10.62 7.81
CA ILE A 110 -0.38 10.00 6.49
C ILE A 110 -0.63 8.50 6.60
N GLU A 111 0.03 7.82 7.53
CA GLU A 111 -0.12 6.38 7.82
C GLU A 111 -1.55 6.03 8.25
N LYS A 112 -2.25 6.92 8.96
CA LYS A 112 -3.64 6.70 9.35
C LYS A 112 -4.60 6.81 8.17
N ILE A 113 -4.29 7.65 7.20
CA ILE A 113 -5.05 7.77 5.95
C ILE A 113 -4.79 6.53 5.08
N GLU A 114 -3.55 6.04 5.04
CA GLU A 114 -3.17 4.80 4.35
C GLU A 114 -3.91 3.58 4.92
N ASP A 115 -3.98 3.46 6.26
CA ASP A 115 -4.76 2.42 6.92
C ASP A 115 -6.26 2.54 6.63
N ALA A 116 -6.79 3.77 6.51
CA ALA A 116 -8.18 4.01 6.16
C ALA A 116 -8.53 3.50 4.75
N LEU A 117 -7.61 3.61 3.79
CA LEU A 117 -7.77 3.03 2.45
C LEU A 117 -7.84 1.50 2.48
N LEU A 118 -6.93 0.84 3.21
CA LEU A 118 -7.01 -0.63 3.34
C LEU A 118 -8.34 -1.03 4.00
N ASN A 119 -8.71 -0.34 5.07
CA ASN A 119 -9.94 -0.64 5.81
C ASN A 119 -11.21 -0.49 4.97
N SER A 120 -11.27 0.49 4.07
CA SER A 120 -12.45 0.69 3.21
C SER A 120 -12.62 -0.42 2.19
N LEU A 121 -11.52 -0.84 1.56
CA LEU A 121 -11.54 -1.96 0.61
C LEU A 121 -11.92 -3.27 1.30
N LEU A 122 -11.41 -3.51 2.51
CA LEU A 122 -11.81 -4.67 3.31
C LEU A 122 -13.29 -4.63 3.67
N LYS A 123 -13.79 -3.47 4.13
CA LYS A 123 -15.20 -3.29 4.47
C LYS A 123 -16.11 -3.57 3.27
N GLN A 124 -15.81 -2.98 2.11
CA GLN A 124 -16.58 -3.21 0.87
C GLN A 124 -16.56 -4.68 0.45
N SER A 125 -15.43 -5.37 0.67
CA SER A 125 -15.33 -6.81 0.39
C SER A 125 -16.26 -7.62 1.29
N LEU A 126 -16.27 -7.32 2.60
CA LEU A 126 -17.11 -8.01 3.58
C LEU A 126 -18.62 -7.76 3.39
N GLU A 127 -19.00 -6.64 2.80
CA GLU A 127 -20.40 -6.34 2.47
C GLU A 127 -20.94 -7.21 1.33
N ASN A 128 -20.06 -7.75 0.47
CA ASN A 128 -20.43 -8.56 -0.70
C ASN A 128 -20.14 -10.06 -0.53
N ILE A 129 -19.62 -10.49 0.62
CA ILE A 129 -19.25 -11.89 0.86
C ILE A 129 -20.47 -12.75 1.27
N SER A 130 -20.38 -14.06 1.05
CA SER A 130 -21.40 -15.00 1.51
C SER A 130 -21.49 -15.07 3.04
N GLN A 131 -22.69 -15.33 3.58
CA GLN A 131 -22.89 -15.54 5.02
C GLN A 131 -22.07 -16.71 5.58
N LYS A 132 -21.78 -17.72 4.75
CA LYS A 132 -20.94 -18.87 5.12
C LYS A 132 -19.50 -18.43 5.37
N ASP A 133 -18.92 -17.66 4.45
CA ASP A 133 -17.53 -17.22 4.55
C ASP A 133 -17.37 -16.14 5.63
N LEU A 134 -18.37 -15.28 5.80
CA LEU A 134 -18.40 -14.30 6.89
C LEU A 134 -18.35 -14.99 8.27
N LYS A 135 -19.14 -16.05 8.47
CA LYS A 135 -19.12 -16.87 9.69
C LYS A 135 -17.78 -17.58 9.90
N LYS A 136 -17.14 -18.04 8.82
CA LYS A 136 -15.82 -18.67 8.88
C LYS A 136 -14.77 -17.69 9.45
N ILE A 137 -14.70 -16.48 8.90
CA ILE A 137 -13.79 -15.43 9.38
C ILE A 137 -14.09 -15.06 10.84
N ALA A 138 -15.38 -14.93 11.17
CA ALA A 138 -15.79 -14.65 12.56
C ALA A 138 -15.31 -15.73 13.53
N ALA A 139 -15.45 -17.01 13.18
CA ALA A 139 -15.01 -18.12 14.02
C ALA A 139 -13.48 -18.11 14.23
N GLU A 140 -12.70 -17.84 13.19
CA GLU A 140 -11.23 -17.72 13.26
C GLU A 140 -10.79 -16.55 14.17
N LEU A 141 -11.57 -15.47 14.18
CA LEU A 141 -11.42 -14.32 15.09
C LEU A 141 -11.91 -14.60 16.51
N GLY A 142 -12.46 -15.78 16.79
CA GLY A 142 -12.98 -16.18 18.12
C GLY A 142 -14.44 -15.79 18.37
N ASN A 143 -15.17 -15.29 17.36
CA ASN A 143 -16.59 -14.97 17.45
C ASN A 143 -17.45 -16.16 16.99
N VAL A 144 -18.11 -16.83 17.93
CA VAL A 144 -18.98 -18.00 17.68
C VAL A 144 -20.48 -17.67 17.68
N ASN A 145 -20.83 -16.38 17.63
CA ASN A 145 -22.22 -15.92 17.70
C ASN A 145 -23.06 -16.27 16.45
N SER A 146 -24.35 -16.52 16.63
CA SER A 146 -25.27 -16.90 15.54
C SER A 146 -25.63 -15.77 14.58
N LYS A 147 -25.51 -14.49 15.02
CA LYS A 147 -25.78 -13.28 14.22
C LYS A 147 -24.49 -12.53 13.90
N VAL A 148 -23.71 -13.07 12.96
CA VAL A 148 -22.48 -12.42 12.46
C VAL A 148 -22.83 -11.32 11.45
N THR A 149 -22.25 -10.13 11.62
CA THR A 149 -22.40 -9.02 10.67
C THR A 149 -21.03 -8.60 10.08
N PRO A 150 -20.99 -8.02 8.88
CA PRO A 150 -19.76 -7.49 8.30
C PRO A 150 -19.02 -6.50 9.22
N SER A 151 -19.76 -5.67 9.93
CA SER A 151 -19.18 -4.69 10.88
C SER A 151 -18.49 -5.37 12.07
N MET A 152 -19.06 -6.44 12.62
CA MET A 152 -18.44 -7.20 13.71
C MET A 152 -17.15 -7.90 13.25
N VAL A 153 -17.17 -8.49 12.05
CA VAL A 153 -15.99 -9.13 11.46
C VAL A 153 -14.91 -8.08 11.17
N MET A 154 -15.30 -6.93 10.64
CA MET A 154 -14.38 -5.81 10.36
C MET A 154 -13.66 -5.35 11.62
N MET A 155 -14.36 -5.20 12.76
CA MET A 155 -13.71 -4.84 14.03
C MET A 155 -12.64 -5.86 14.44
N GLY A 156 -12.93 -7.16 14.30
CA GLY A 156 -11.95 -8.21 14.59
C GLY A 156 -10.76 -8.18 13.63
N ILE A 157 -11.00 -7.94 12.34
CA ILE A 157 -9.94 -7.77 11.33
C ILE A 157 -9.08 -6.55 11.64
N GLN A 158 -9.66 -5.43 12.06
CA GLN A 158 -8.90 -4.23 12.44
C GLN A 158 -7.95 -4.51 13.60
N ASN A 159 -8.44 -5.16 14.66
CA ASN A 159 -7.60 -5.57 15.79
C ASN A 159 -6.48 -6.51 15.33
N PHE A 160 -6.79 -7.45 14.44
CA PHE A 160 -5.80 -8.35 13.86
C PHE A 160 -4.74 -7.60 13.05
N ILE A 161 -5.12 -6.70 12.15
CA ILE A 161 -4.20 -5.87 11.35
C ILE A 161 -3.29 -5.03 12.24
N THR A 162 -3.82 -4.43 13.31
CA THR A 162 -3.01 -3.60 14.22
C THR A 162 -2.00 -4.39 15.04
N SER A 163 -2.13 -5.73 15.12
CA SER A 163 -1.18 -6.57 15.85
C SER A 163 0.15 -6.76 15.12
N SER A 164 0.17 -6.61 13.79
CA SER A 164 1.38 -6.77 12.98
C SER A 164 1.28 -6.08 11.62
N SER A 165 2.29 -5.26 11.29
CA SER A 165 2.43 -4.65 9.96
C SER A 165 2.43 -5.68 8.82
N LEU A 166 2.96 -6.88 9.10
CA LEU A 166 3.03 -8.02 8.15
C LEU A 166 1.65 -8.49 7.70
N ILE A 167 0.65 -8.48 8.58
CA ILE A 167 -0.73 -8.83 8.23
C ILE A 167 -1.26 -7.84 7.20
N SER A 168 -1.09 -6.53 7.47
CA SER A 168 -1.52 -5.48 6.56
C SER A 168 -0.85 -5.61 5.18
N ASN A 169 0.46 -5.92 5.17
CA ASN A 169 1.22 -6.14 3.95
C ASN A 169 0.70 -7.34 3.17
N TYR A 170 0.39 -8.47 3.84
CA TYR A 170 -0.16 -9.65 3.19
C TYR A 170 -1.50 -9.34 2.52
N LEU A 171 -2.40 -8.65 3.22
CA LEU A 171 -3.71 -8.26 2.69
C LEU A 171 -3.55 -7.32 1.48
N ILE A 172 -2.66 -6.34 1.57
CA ILE A 172 -2.36 -5.44 0.45
C ILE A 172 -1.82 -6.22 -0.76
N PHE A 173 -0.85 -7.11 -0.58
CA PHE A 173 -0.35 -7.93 -1.68
C PHE A 173 -1.43 -8.81 -2.30
N SER A 174 -2.34 -9.34 -1.47
CA SER A 174 -3.49 -10.10 -1.96
C SER A 174 -4.44 -9.24 -2.78
N ILE A 175 -4.72 -7.99 -2.36
CA ILE A 175 -5.50 -7.02 -3.13
C ILE A 175 -4.80 -6.69 -4.47
N LEU A 176 -3.49 -6.42 -4.44
CA LEU A 176 -2.72 -6.12 -5.65
C LEU A 176 -2.72 -7.29 -6.65
N ASN A 177 -2.57 -8.52 -6.16
CA ASN A 177 -2.66 -9.73 -6.98
C ASN A 177 -4.06 -9.89 -7.59
N ASN A 178 -5.12 -9.55 -6.85
CA ASN A 178 -6.49 -9.54 -7.37
C ASN A 178 -6.71 -8.48 -8.47
N PHE A 179 -5.95 -7.37 -8.43
CA PHE A 179 -5.92 -6.38 -9.52
C PHE A 179 -5.03 -6.80 -10.70
N GLY A 180 -4.39 -7.98 -10.63
CA GLY A 180 -3.56 -8.54 -11.69
C GLY A 180 -2.08 -8.14 -11.63
N PHE A 181 -1.64 -7.40 -10.60
CA PHE A 181 -0.23 -7.06 -10.42
C PHE A 181 0.55 -8.26 -9.89
N LYS A 182 1.71 -8.54 -10.48
CA LYS A 182 2.60 -9.62 -10.03
C LYS A 182 3.54 -9.09 -8.99
N SER A 183 3.40 -9.54 -7.74
CA SER A 183 4.30 -9.13 -6.65
C SER A 183 5.74 -9.64 -6.81
N GLY A 184 5.99 -10.63 -7.66
CA GLY A 184 7.32 -11.21 -7.83
C GLY A 184 7.95 -11.66 -6.50
N ASN A 185 9.27 -11.50 -6.38
CA ASN A 185 10.03 -11.89 -5.18
C ASN A 185 9.84 -10.93 -4.00
N ILE A 186 9.30 -9.71 -4.22
CA ILE A 186 9.19 -8.71 -3.15
C ILE A 186 8.26 -9.15 -2.03
N MET A 187 7.26 -9.97 -2.35
CA MET A 187 6.35 -10.55 -1.37
C MET A 187 7.09 -11.46 -0.39
N THR A 188 8.04 -12.27 -0.87
CA THR A 188 8.87 -13.15 -0.02
C THR A 188 9.79 -12.33 0.89
N VAL A 189 10.33 -11.22 0.39
CA VAL A 189 11.19 -10.31 1.16
C VAL A 189 10.40 -9.58 2.24
N MET A 190 9.19 -9.11 1.92
CA MET A 190 8.35 -8.35 2.84
C MET A 190 7.55 -9.21 3.83
N LEU A 191 7.43 -10.52 3.59
CA LEU A 191 6.66 -11.44 4.42
C LEU A 191 7.53 -12.65 4.83
N PRO A 192 8.53 -12.47 5.70
CA PRO A 192 9.39 -13.56 6.13
C PRO A 192 8.59 -14.66 6.84
N ARG A 193 8.79 -15.91 6.44
CA ARG A 193 8.21 -17.11 7.08
C ARG A 193 9.13 -17.62 8.20
N PRO A 194 8.60 -18.32 9.23
CA PRO A 194 7.23 -18.81 9.38
C PRO A 194 6.31 -17.91 10.23
N TYR A 195 5.03 -17.87 9.85
CA TYR A 195 3.96 -17.27 10.66
C TYR A 195 3.25 -18.35 11.49
N PRO A 196 2.70 -18.04 12.68
CA PRO A 196 1.90 -19.00 13.43
C PRO A 196 0.69 -19.46 12.61
N ARG A 197 0.36 -20.76 12.66
CA ARG A 197 -0.69 -21.38 11.83
C ARG A 197 -2.03 -20.62 11.87
N ARG A 198 -2.44 -20.16 13.05
CA ARG A 198 -3.68 -19.38 13.24
C ARG A 198 -3.71 -18.08 12.43
N TYR A 199 -2.56 -17.40 12.27
CA TYR A 199 -2.47 -16.19 11.44
C TYR A 199 -2.64 -16.52 9.97
N GLN A 200 -2.06 -17.64 9.52
CA GLN A 200 -2.15 -18.07 8.13
C GLN A 200 -3.60 -18.42 7.74
N GLU A 201 -4.30 -19.15 8.60
CA GLU A 201 -5.70 -19.55 8.37
C GLU A 201 -6.62 -18.32 8.28
N LEU A 202 -6.49 -17.38 9.22
CA LEU A 202 -7.28 -16.15 9.23
C LEU A 202 -6.97 -15.25 8.02
N VAL A 203 -5.70 -15.02 7.73
CA VAL A 203 -5.28 -14.23 6.57
C VAL A 203 -5.83 -14.84 5.28
N LEU A 204 -5.76 -16.16 5.12
CA LEU A 204 -6.28 -16.84 3.94
C LEU A 204 -7.80 -16.65 3.77
N SER A 205 -8.57 -16.80 4.84
CA SER A 205 -10.02 -16.59 4.80
C SER A 205 -10.39 -15.14 4.49
N ILE A 206 -9.63 -14.16 5.00
CA ILE A 206 -9.81 -12.75 4.63
C ILE A 206 -9.43 -12.53 3.15
N CYS A 207 -8.36 -13.15 2.64
CA CYS A 207 -7.98 -13.02 1.24
C CYS A 207 -9.03 -13.59 0.28
N LEU A 208 -9.69 -14.69 0.65
CA LEU A 208 -10.84 -15.21 -0.09
C LEU A 208 -12.01 -14.21 -0.08
N ALA A 209 -12.25 -13.52 1.03
CA ALA A 209 -13.28 -12.48 1.13
C ALA A 209 -13.08 -11.33 0.14
N ILE A 210 -11.81 -11.01 -0.15
CA ILE A 210 -11.39 -9.89 -0.98
C ILE A 210 -11.47 -10.20 -2.49
N ASN A 211 -11.72 -11.46 -2.87
CA ASN A 211 -11.67 -11.91 -4.27
C ASN A 211 -12.64 -11.17 -5.22
N HIS A 212 -13.60 -10.40 -4.70
CA HIS A 212 -14.52 -9.62 -5.51
C HIS A 212 -14.06 -8.17 -5.77
N LEU A 213 -12.96 -7.69 -5.17
CA LEU A 213 -12.49 -6.31 -5.34
C LEU A 213 -12.14 -5.92 -6.78
N TRP A 214 -11.76 -6.88 -7.62
CA TRP A 214 -11.45 -6.62 -9.04
C TRP A 214 -12.66 -6.02 -9.79
N LEU A 215 -13.89 -6.30 -9.35
CA LEU A 215 -15.11 -5.72 -9.92
C LEU A 215 -15.13 -4.20 -9.74
N LEU A 216 -14.74 -3.72 -8.55
CA LEU A 216 -14.69 -2.30 -8.24
C LEU A 216 -13.57 -1.63 -9.04
N PHE A 217 -12.42 -2.29 -9.17
CA PHE A 217 -11.29 -1.81 -9.95
C PHE A 217 -11.67 -1.51 -11.41
N ASN A 218 -12.45 -2.40 -12.05
CA ASN A 218 -12.91 -2.20 -13.43
C ASN A 218 -13.85 -1.00 -13.62
N ILE A 219 -14.55 -0.55 -12.59
CA ILE A 219 -15.50 0.58 -12.67
C ILE A 219 -14.79 1.92 -12.40
N THR A 220 -13.58 1.88 -11.85
CA THR A 220 -12.78 3.09 -11.60
C THR A 220 -12.17 3.64 -12.90
N GLY A 221 -12.10 4.97 -13.00
CA GLY A 221 -11.49 5.65 -14.14
C GLY A 221 -9.98 5.35 -14.27
N PRO A 222 -9.37 5.58 -15.44
CA PRO A 222 -7.98 5.18 -15.73
C PRO A 222 -6.96 5.62 -14.67
N ALA A 223 -7.08 6.82 -14.12
CA ALA A 223 -6.20 7.33 -13.06
C ALA A 223 -6.31 6.51 -11.76
N TYR A 224 -7.54 6.17 -11.34
CA TYR A 224 -7.79 5.42 -10.11
C TYR A 224 -7.32 3.96 -10.19
N ARG A 225 -7.28 3.37 -11.40
CA ARG A 225 -6.66 2.07 -11.64
C ARG A 225 -5.15 2.07 -11.40
N VAL A 226 -4.53 3.24 -11.29
CA VAL A 226 -3.11 3.41 -10.94
C VAL A 226 -2.95 3.90 -9.51
N THR A 227 -3.71 4.92 -9.11
CA THR A 227 -3.51 5.57 -7.81
C THR A 227 -3.95 4.70 -6.63
N ILE A 228 -5.02 3.89 -6.77
CA ILE A 228 -5.44 2.95 -5.71
C ILE A 228 -4.35 1.92 -5.41
N PRO A 229 -3.87 1.10 -6.38
CA PRO A 229 -2.81 0.14 -6.11
C PRO A 229 -1.50 0.82 -5.69
N ALA A 230 -1.15 1.98 -6.26
CA ALA A 230 0.05 2.70 -5.87
C ALA A 230 -0.02 3.19 -4.41
N CYS A 231 -1.16 3.72 -3.98
CA CYS A 231 -1.36 4.16 -2.59
C CYS A 231 -1.28 3.00 -1.61
N LEU A 232 -1.92 1.86 -1.91
CA LEU A 232 -1.81 0.65 -1.11
C LEU A 232 -0.35 0.18 -1.00
N TYR A 233 0.37 0.14 -2.12
CA TYR A 233 1.75 -0.33 -2.10
C TYR A 233 2.69 0.65 -1.40
N ILE A 234 2.47 1.95 -1.52
CA ILE A 234 3.22 2.97 -0.78
C ILE A 234 3.01 2.82 0.73
N ALA A 235 1.80 2.46 1.18
CA ALA A 235 1.55 2.15 2.59
C ALA A 235 2.43 0.99 3.08
N THR A 236 2.54 -0.08 2.28
CA THR A 236 3.45 -1.21 2.55
C THR A 236 4.91 -0.75 2.65
N LEU A 237 5.36 0.09 1.71
CA LEU A 237 6.72 0.64 1.74
C LEU A 237 6.96 1.52 2.98
N ARG A 238 5.97 2.32 3.42
CA ARG A 238 6.09 3.11 4.66
C ARG A 238 6.29 2.23 5.87
N LYS A 239 5.45 1.20 6.00
CA LYS A 239 5.47 0.30 7.14
C LYS A 239 6.84 -0.38 7.22
N LYS A 240 7.35 -0.89 6.10
CA LYS A 240 8.71 -1.43 6.01
C LYS A 240 9.79 -0.41 6.45
N TYR A 241 9.71 0.82 5.93
CA TYR A 241 10.66 1.89 6.28
C TYR A 241 10.63 2.24 7.78
N ASN A 242 9.43 2.38 8.34
CA ASN A 242 9.21 2.71 9.75
C ASN A 242 9.67 1.56 10.67
N ASP A 243 9.37 0.31 10.34
CA ASP A 243 9.81 -0.88 11.08
C ASP A 243 11.34 -0.99 11.09
N ALA A 244 11.99 -0.74 9.96
CA ALA A 244 13.46 -0.70 9.86
C ALA A 244 14.05 0.42 10.71
N LYS A 245 13.45 1.61 10.72
CA LYS A 245 13.88 2.75 11.53
C LYS A 245 13.77 2.44 13.03
N ILE A 246 12.67 1.83 13.47
CA ILE A 246 12.46 1.41 14.86
C ILE A 246 13.50 0.36 15.25
N THR A 247 13.69 -0.66 14.42
CA THR A 247 14.67 -1.73 14.66
C THR A 247 16.09 -1.18 14.81
N ASN A 248 16.51 -0.30 13.90
CA ASN A 248 17.83 0.32 13.95
C ASN A 248 18.02 1.19 15.20
N HIS A 249 16.99 1.90 15.64
CA HIS A 249 17.02 2.68 16.87
C HIS A 249 17.19 1.79 18.12
N ILE A 250 16.44 0.68 18.20
CA ILE A 250 16.55 -0.29 19.30
C ILE A 250 17.95 -0.93 19.34
N LEU A 251 18.46 -1.35 18.17
CA LEU A 251 19.80 -1.95 18.07
C LEU A 251 20.89 -0.98 18.51
N LYS A 252 20.82 0.29 18.08
CA LYS A 252 21.78 1.32 18.47
C LYS A 252 21.78 1.55 19.99
N ASN A 253 20.60 1.72 20.58
CA ASN A 253 20.47 1.93 22.03
C ASN A 253 20.97 0.73 22.84
N ASN A 254 20.71 -0.50 22.39
CA ASN A 254 21.21 -1.71 23.04
C ASN A 254 22.74 -1.82 22.95
N ILE A 255 23.35 -1.42 21.84
CA ILE A 255 24.81 -1.37 21.69
C ILE A 255 25.39 -0.33 22.65
N ASP A 256 24.77 0.84 22.76
CA ASP A 256 25.23 1.91 23.65
C ASP A 256 25.14 1.48 25.13
N LEU A 257 24.04 0.83 25.54
CA LEU A 257 23.90 0.24 26.88
C LEU A 257 25.00 -0.80 27.18
N LYS A 258 25.28 -1.73 26.26
CA LYS A 258 26.36 -2.71 26.43
C LYS A 258 27.74 -2.05 26.57
N LYS A 259 28.01 -0.98 25.80
CA LYS A 259 29.27 -0.21 25.92
C LYS A 259 29.40 0.51 27.26
N MET A 260 28.30 1.02 27.81
CA MET A 260 28.29 1.66 29.13
C MET A 260 28.52 0.64 30.25
N MET A 261 27.89 -0.53 30.16
CA MET A 261 28.05 -1.60 31.16
C MET A 261 29.43 -2.27 31.12
N GLY A 262 30.01 -2.43 29.92
CA GLY A 262 31.36 -3.00 29.74
C GLY A 262 32.52 -2.07 30.13
N LYS A 263 32.24 -0.83 30.56
CA LYS A 263 33.22 0.11 31.12
C LYS A 263 33.20 0.18 32.66
N ASN A 264 32.31 -0.57 33.31
CA ASN A 264 32.14 -0.59 34.77
C ASN A 264 32.57 -1.93 35.43
N LEU A 265 33.48 -2.67 34.78
CA LEU A 265 34.20 -3.83 35.33
C LEU A 265 35.69 -3.61 35.06
#